data_AF-A0A7W1XUJ2-F1
#
_entry.id   AF-A0A7W1XUJ2-F1
#
_cell.length_a   1.000
_cell.length_b   1.000
_cell.length_c   1.000
_cell.angle_alpha   90.00
_cell.angle_beta   90.00
_cell.angle_gamma   90.00
#
_symmetry.space_group_name_H-M   'P 1'
#
loop_
_entity.id
_entity.type
_entity.pdbx_description
1 polymer ?
#
loop_
_entity_poly.entity_id
_entity_poly.type
_entity_poly.pdbx_seq_one_letter_code
_entity_poly.pdbx_strand_id
1 'polypeptide(L)'
;MMVGRNEPCPCGSGKKYKKCCERVVTLSVVEKAREDRESQLKHELLNELNQWFYRRMSAEMQLEWIERFKKLLQLEPKRPISYDMSAFFRFWLLFDASCLNGKRPVEIWSSTLRKDPYKERVAKNFCASRVSFYELVDRTGEKLIYRKLVDGKRIIVKHPEKHVLEPLIFARFVRIGNHYEMFGPYTSFLHEMRGEILVQLEKYNHLEEENNRFTAWENGWKVYGWSIHRAEERKNSTTVSSAATKTPVEKSSTWPLAEKKGELPIRIMQQFEQFFVEHVATLQKGTQLLYCKSMEEFHLYLSMRFGSAFDWSLLDEETMIHFLSVWYLDQGKNTPQGARVFLNTLKHLFRWLEEEKIASVYPVFRKVYIHLIRALPSAVEIRKWLLDHGINREMAGEEITDDRKETYMFTVSSTGPIVLIEGKWRQVHMSPLPSFTTEQRFWIHGKLEKRETSCYFTQIDGVYPVLMLDNPLQILNLK
;
A
#
# COMPACT_ATOMS: atom_id res chain seq x y z
N MET A 1 -18.36 2.12 39.87
CA MET A 1 -19.24 1.00 40.29
C MET A 1 -19.45 0.08 39.08
N MET A 2 -19.14 -1.21 39.19
CA MET A 2 -19.51 -2.21 38.18
C MET A 2 -20.88 -2.79 38.56
N VAL A 3 -21.87 -2.69 37.66
CA VAL A 3 -23.18 -3.34 37.82
C VAL A 3 -23.00 -4.85 37.86
N GLY A 4 -23.60 -5.53 38.84
CA GLY A 4 -23.52 -6.98 38.97
C GLY A 4 -24.23 -7.72 37.82
N ARG A 5 -23.68 -8.84 37.32
CA ARG A 5 -24.25 -9.60 36.17
C ARG A 5 -25.74 -9.96 36.30
N ASN A 6 -26.24 -10.12 37.53
CA ASN A 6 -27.62 -10.48 37.80
C ASN A 6 -28.53 -9.27 38.12
N GLU A 7 -27.99 -8.06 38.25
CA GLU A 7 -28.74 -6.84 38.53
C GLU A 7 -29.48 -6.32 37.29
N PRO A 8 -30.53 -5.49 37.44
CA PRO A 8 -31.21 -4.85 36.31
C PRO A 8 -30.22 -4.05 35.44
N CYS A 9 -30.28 -4.17 34.10
CA CYS A 9 -29.35 -3.44 33.24
C CYS A 9 -29.59 -1.92 33.37
N PRO A 10 -28.53 -1.10 33.55
CA PRO A 10 -28.63 0.35 33.63
C PRO A 10 -29.15 1.04 32.36
N CYS A 11 -29.32 0.32 31.24
CA CYS A 11 -29.93 0.88 30.03
C CYS A 11 -31.46 1.10 30.13
N GLY A 12 -32.08 0.78 31.26
CA GLY A 12 -33.52 0.96 31.48
C GLY A 12 -34.41 -0.15 30.89
N SER A 13 -33.83 -1.24 30.38
CA SER A 13 -34.60 -2.34 29.75
C SER A 13 -35.37 -3.24 30.72
N GLY A 14 -35.16 -3.13 32.03
CA GLY A 14 -35.75 -4.00 33.05
C GLY A 14 -35.24 -5.45 33.10
N LYS A 15 -34.33 -5.86 32.20
CA LYS A 15 -33.75 -7.22 32.14
C LYS A 15 -32.44 -7.30 32.94
N LYS A 16 -32.07 -8.49 33.45
CA LYS A 16 -30.76 -8.73 34.10
C LYS A 16 -29.61 -8.37 33.15
N TYR A 17 -28.54 -7.73 33.63
CA TYR A 17 -27.40 -7.25 32.83
C TYR A 17 -26.83 -8.33 31.90
N LYS A 18 -26.64 -9.56 32.41
CA LYS A 18 -26.15 -10.72 31.64
C LYS A 18 -27.05 -11.22 30.51
N LYS A 19 -28.34 -10.85 30.54
CA LYS A 19 -29.32 -11.19 29.50
C LYS A 19 -29.62 -10.02 28.56
N CYS A 20 -28.97 -8.87 28.79
CA CYS A 20 -29.21 -7.64 28.04
C CYS A 20 -27.87 -7.10 27.53
N CYS A 21 -27.39 -6.01 28.12
CA CYS A 21 -26.25 -5.23 27.67
C CYS A 21 -24.95 -6.06 27.60
N GLU A 22 -24.73 -7.01 28.51
CA GLU A 22 -23.54 -7.88 28.45
C GLU A 22 -23.53 -8.80 27.21
N ARG A 23 -24.69 -9.35 26.83
CA ARG A 23 -24.81 -10.15 25.59
C ARG A 23 -24.64 -9.28 24.36
N VAL A 24 -25.20 -8.07 24.36
CA VAL A 24 -25.04 -7.10 23.26
C VAL A 24 -23.57 -6.73 23.09
N VAL A 25 -22.86 -6.46 24.19
CA VAL A 25 -21.42 -6.18 24.19
C VAL A 25 -20.64 -7.40 23.69
N THR A 26 -20.94 -8.60 24.18
CA THR A 26 -20.27 -9.84 23.75
C THR A 26 -20.47 -10.11 22.25
N LEU A 27 -21.68 -9.93 21.73
CA LEU A 27 -21.97 -10.08 20.30
C LEU A 27 -21.22 -9.03 19.48
N SER A 28 -21.21 -7.77 19.92
CA SER A 28 -20.48 -6.70 19.21
C SER A 28 -18.97 -6.94 19.14
N VAL A 29 -18.36 -7.52 20.19
CA VAL A 29 -16.94 -7.89 20.22
C VAL A 29 -16.64 -9.05 19.26
N VAL A 30 -17.51 -10.07 19.22
CA VAL A 30 -17.36 -11.21 18.29
C VAL A 30 -17.55 -10.78 16.84
N GLU A 31 -18.52 -9.90 16.57
CA GLU A 31 -18.75 -9.32 15.25
C GLU A 31 -17.54 -8.51 14.79
N LYS A 32 -16.99 -7.63 15.64
CA LYS A 32 -15.79 -6.85 15.33
C LYS A 32 -14.57 -7.73 15.06
N ALA A 33 -14.31 -8.73 15.90
CA ALA A 33 -13.20 -9.68 15.68
C ALA A 33 -13.35 -10.48 14.38
N ARG A 34 -14.59 -10.78 13.97
CA ARG A 34 -14.89 -11.42 12.69
C ARG A 34 -14.67 -10.48 11.51
N GLU A 35 -15.13 -9.24 11.61
CA GLU A 35 -14.90 -8.19 10.60
C GLU A 35 -13.42 -7.96 10.37
N ASP A 36 -12.63 -7.81 11.44
CA ASP A 36 -11.18 -7.59 11.36
C ASP A 36 -10.47 -8.75 10.66
N ARG A 37 -10.86 -10.00 10.98
CA ARG A 37 -10.33 -11.20 10.30
C ARG A 37 -10.70 -11.24 8.83
N GLU A 38 -11.95 -10.94 8.47
CA GLU A 38 -12.38 -10.89 7.07
C GLU A 38 -11.67 -9.78 6.30
N SER A 39 -11.42 -8.63 6.92
CA SER A 39 -10.69 -7.51 6.31
C SER A 39 -9.21 -7.84 6.08
N GLN A 40 -8.56 -8.57 6.99
CA GLN A 40 -7.20 -9.07 6.77
C GLN A 40 -7.17 -10.09 5.62
N LEU A 41 -8.07 -11.08 5.65
CA LEU A 41 -8.17 -12.09 4.60
C LEU A 41 -8.47 -11.49 3.22
N LYS A 42 -9.28 -10.43 3.14
CA LYS A 42 -9.54 -9.69 1.89
C LYS A 42 -8.26 -9.30 1.16
N HIS A 43 -7.28 -8.73 1.85
CA HIS A 43 -6.03 -8.28 1.22
C HIS A 43 -5.15 -9.45 0.78
N GLU A 44 -5.01 -10.48 1.62
CA GLU A 44 -4.28 -11.71 1.29
C GLU A 44 -4.87 -12.39 0.04
N LEU A 45 -6.19 -12.58 0.04
CA LEU A 45 -6.92 -13.24 -1.02
C LEU A 45 -6.90 -12.47 -2.34
N LEU A 46 -6.94 -11.12 -2.30
CA LEU A 46 -6.75 -10.32 -3.51
C LEU A 46 -5.36 -10.54 -4.11
N ASN A 47 -4.30 -10.57 -3.28
CA ASN A 47 -2.95 -10.84 -3.76
C ASN A 47 -2.82 -12.27 -4.32
N GLU A 48 -3.41 -13.25 -3.65
CA GLU A 48 -3.44 -14.64 -4.10
C GLU A 48 -4.15 -14.78 -5.46
N LEU A 49 -5.33 -14.17 -5.61
CA LEU A 49 -6.09 -14.14 -6.87
C LEU A 49 -5.27 -13.49 -8.00
N ASN A 50 -4.58 -12.37 -7.73
CA ASN A 50 -3.73 -11.71 -8.72
C ASN A 50 -2.60 -12.62 -9.20
N GLN A 51 -1.85 -13.23 -8.28
CA GLN A 51 -0.76 -14.15 -8.63
C GLN A 51 -1.27 -15.40 -9.35
N TRP A 52 -2.40 -15.94 -8.89
CA TRP A 52 -3.04 -17.12 -9.48
C TRP A 52 -3.45 -16.86 -10.93
N PHE A 53 -4.01 -15.67 -11.20
CA PHE A 53 -4.46 -15.27 -12.53
C PHE A 53 -3.28 -14.92 -13.44
N TYR A 54 -2.27 -14.20 -12.93
CA TYR A 54 -1.08 -13.82 -13.70
C TYR A 54 -0.36 -15.03 -14.30
N ARG A 55 -0.24 -16.14 -13.53
CA ARG A 55 0.36 -17.40 -14.03
C ARG A 55 -0.42 -18.08 -15.16
N ARG A 56 -1.66 -17.67 -15.40
CA ARG A 56 -2.57 -18.24 -16.42
C ARG A 56 -2.81 -17.29 -17.59
N MET A 57 -2.32 -16.05 -17.50
CA MET A 57 -2.44 -15.07 -18.55
C MET A 57 -1.38 -15.35 -19.62
N SER A 58 -1.80 -15.60 -20.86
CA SER A 58 -0.90 -15.60 -22.01
C SER A 58 -0.81 -14.21 -22.62
N ALA A 59 0.23 -13.96 -23.43
CA ALA A 59 0.39 -12.67 -24.11
C ALA A 59 -0.77 -12.41 -25.10
N GLU A 60 -1.24 -13.46 -25.79
CA GLU A 60 -2.35 -13.40 -26.74
C GLU A 60 -3.65 -13.03 -26.04
N MET A 61 -3.94 -13.69 -24.91
CA MET A 61 -5.09 -13.38 -24.06
C MET A 61 -5.01 -11.95 -23.54
N GLN A 62 -3.83 -11.50 -23.10
CA GLN A 62 -3.65 -10.13 -22.63
C GLN A 62 -4.00 -9.10 -23.73
N LEU A 63 -3.51 -9.29 -24.95
CA LEU A 63 -3.79 -8.40 -26.08
C LEU A 63 -5.28 -8.39 -26.45
N GLU A 64 -5.92 -9.56 -26.53
CA GLU A 64 -7.36 -9.69 -26.80
C GLU A 64 -8.20 -8.89 -25.80
N TRP A 65 -7.90 -9.05 -24.51
CA TRP A 65 -8.69 -8.43 -23.46
C TRP A 65 -8.38 -6.95 -23.26
N ILE A 66 -7.17 -6.47 -23.64
CA ILE A 66 -6.88 -5.04 -23.78
C ILE A 66 -7.80 -4.42 -24.83
N GLU A 67 -7.90 -5.02 -26.02
CA GLU A 67 -8.74 -4.47 -27.09
C GLU A 67 -10.22 -4.51 -26.74
N ARG A 68 -10.69 -5.57 -26.08
CA ARG A 68 -12.06 -5.62 -25.55
C ARG A 68 -12.31 -4.52 -24.52
N PHE A 69 -11.39 -4.28 -23.60
CA PHE A 69 -11.53 -3.24 -22.58
C PHE A 69 -11.59 -1.84 -23.20
N LYS A 70 -10.72 -1.55 -24.18
CA LYS A 70 -10.76 -0.29 -24.92
C LYS A 70 -12.10 -0.10 -25.62
N LYS A 71 -12.61 -1.14 -26.30
CA LYS A 71 -13.92 -1.09 -26.95
C LYS A 71 -15.05 -0.86 -25.95
N LEU A 72 -15.00 -1.52 -24.78
CA LEU A 72 -15.98 -1.38 -23.72
C LEU A 72 -16.06 0.05 -23.19
N LEU A 73 -14.91 0.70 -23.01
CA LEU A 73 -14.79 2.07 -22.52
C LEU A 73 -14.81 3.13 -23.62
N GLN A 74 -14.94 2.74 -24.88
CA GLN A 74 -14.87 3.63 -26.05
C GLN A 74 -13.54 4.42 -26.08
N LEU A 75 -12.43 3.78 -25.70
CA LEU A 75 -11.09 4.35 -25.74
C LEU A 75 -10.50 4.25 -27.15
N GLU A 76 -9.53 5.11 -27.44
CA GLU A 76 -8.86 5.12 -28.74
C GLU A 76 -8.07 3.81 -28.96
N PRO A 77 -8.35 3.03 -30.03
CA PRO A 77 -7.75 1.69 -30.22
C PRO A 77 -6.21 1.71 -30.28
N LYS A 78 -5.64 2.74 -30.92
CA LYS A 78 -4.19 2.86 -31.12
C LYS A 78 -3.45 3.34 -29.87
N ARG A 79 -4.13 3.94 -28.89
CA ARG A 79 -3.49 4.40 -27.66
C ARG A 79 -3.40 3.24 -26.65
N PRO A 80 -2.28 3.09 -25.93
CA PRO A 80 -2.22 2.17 -24.81
C PRO A 80 -3.22 2.60 -23.72
N ILE A 81 -3.67 1.65 -22.90
CA ILE A 81 -4.46 1.97 -21.71
C ILE A 81 -3.60 2.87 -20.81
N SER A 82 -4.13 4.04 -20.46
CA SER A 82 -3.42 5.00 -19.61
C SER A 82 -3.13 4.41 -18.24
N TYR A 83 -2.09 4.92 -17.58
CA TYR A 83 -1.74 4.52 -16.22
C TYR A 83 -2.93 4.62 -15.24
N ASP A 84 -3.70 5.72 -15.29
CA ASP A 84 -4.87 5.90 -14.43
C ASP A 84 -5.94 4.81 -14.62
N MET A 85 -5.93 4.13 -15.78
CA MET A 85 -6.87 3.07 -16.14
C MET A 85 -6.30 1.66 -15.93
N SER A 86 -5.00 1.51 -15.60
CA SER A 86 -4.38 0.19 -15.41
C SER A 86 -5.01 -0.57 -14.23
N ALA A 87 -5.28 0.13 -13.13
CA ALA A 87 -5.99 -0.42 -11.99
C ALA A 87 -7.42 -0.85 -12.34
N PHE A 88 -8.14 -0.05 -13.13
CA PHE A 88 -9.49 -0.38 -13.62
C PHE A 88 -9.45 -1.61 -14.52
N PHE A 89 -8.52 -1.66 -15.47
CA PHE A 89 -8.31 -2.80 -16.36
C PHE A 89 -8.03 -4.08 -15.58
N ARG A 90 -7.12 -4.04 -14.61
CA ARG A 90 -6.77 -5.19 -13.76
C ARG A 90 -7.97 -5.68 -12.95
N PHE A 91 -8.72 -4.79 -12.31
CA PHE A 91 -9.90 -5.18 -11.54
C PHE A 91 -11.04 -5.69 -12.44
N TRP A 92 -11.22 -5.10 -13.61
CA TRP A 92 -12.17 -5.59 -14.60
C TRP A 92 -11.83 -7.02 -15.02
N LEU A 93 -10.56 -7.29 -15.37
CA LEU A 93 -10.09 -8.63 -15.71
C LEU A 93 -10.41 -9.66 -14.62
N LEU A 94 -10.12 -9.34 -13.36
CA LEU A 94 -10.26 -10.29 -12.26
C LEU A 94 -11.73 -10.56 -11.88
N PHE A 95 -12.58 -9.52 -11.89
CA PHE A 95 -13.88 -9.55 -11.23
C PHE A 95 -15.09 -9.48 -12.17
N ASP A 96 -14.91 -9.06 -13.42
CA ASP A 96 -16.02 -8.78 -14.35
C ASP A 96 -15.87 -9.50 -15.68
N ALA A 97 -14.65 -9.56 -16.22
CA ALA A 97 -14.34 -10.15 -17.51
C ALA A 97 -14.46 -11.67 -17.47
N SER A 98 -15.25 -12.25 -18.38
CA SER A 98 -15.38 -13.70 -18.55
C SER A 98 -14.21 -14.31 -19.32
N CYS A 99 -12.99 -13.97 -18.94
CA CYS A 99 -11.79 -14.20 -19.74
C CYS A 99 -11.14 -15.57 -19.58
N LEU A 100 -11.61 -16.40 -18.64
CA LEU A 100 -11.15 -17.78 -18.50
C LEU A 100 -12.30 -18.75 -18.78
N ASN A 101 -12.26 -19.40 -19.95
CA ASN A 101 -13.28 -20.38 -20.38
C ASN A 101 -14.71 -19.86 -20.24
N GLY A 102 -14.95 -18.58 -20.57
CA GLY A 102 -16.26 -17.94 -20.45
C GLY A 102 -16.72 -17.65 -19.02
N LYS A 103 -15.85 -17.78 -18.02
CA LYS A 103 -16.11 -17.45 -16.61
C LYS A 103 -15.17 -16.38 -16.09
N ARG A 104 -15.57 -15.73 -14.99
CA ARG A 104 -14.76 -14.69 -14.35
C ARG A 104 -13.61 -15.34 -13.58
N PRO A 105 -12.36 -14.81 -13.64
CA PRO A 105 -11.23 -15.39 -12.92
C PRO A 105 -11.50 -15.61 -11.43
N VAL A 106 -12.15 -14.65 -10.77
CA VAL A 106 -12.55 -14.75 -9.37
C VAL A 106 -13.41 -15.98 -9.07
N GLU A 107 -14.28 -16.41 -10.00
CA GLU A 107 -15.17 -17.57 -9.79
C GLU A 107 -14.41 -18.89 -9.89
N ILE A 108 -13.48 -18.97 -10.84
CA ILE A 108 -12.63 -20.15 -11.01
C ILE A 108 -11.68 -20.27 -9.84
N TRP A 109 -10.99 -19.19 -9.48
CA TRP A 109 -10.10 -19.17 -8.32
C TRP A 109 -10.85 -19.43 -7.01
N SER A 110 -12.05 -18.87 -6.81
CA SER A 110 -12.85 -19.17 -5.63
C SER A 110 -13.15 -20.66 -5.48
N SER A 111 -13.26 -21.40 -6.59
CA SER A 111 -13.48 -22.85 -6.56
C SER A 111 -12.25 -23.65 -6.10
N THR A 112 -11.05 -23.07 -6.10
CA THR A 112 -9.82 -23.71 -5.59
C THR A 112 -9.67 -23.63 -4.08
N LEU A 113 -10.49 -22.82 -3.40
CA LEU A 113 -10.40 -22.53 -1.96
C LEU A 113 -11.29 -23.41 -1.06
N ARG A 114 -11.93 -24.45 -1.60
CA ARG A 114 -12.98 -25.26 -0.94
C ARG A 114 -12.60 -25.94 0.40
N LYS A 115 -11.34 -25.89 0.82
CA LYS A 115 -10.85 -26.51 2.06
C LYS A 115 -10.74 -25.53 3.24
N ASP A 116 -10.96 -24.24 3.03
CA ASP A 116 -10.88 -23.22 4.08
C ASP A 116 -12.20 -22.42 4.15
N PRO A 117 -13.08 -22.70 5.12
CA PRO A 117 -14.38 -22.03 5.25
C PRO A 117 -14.31 -20.51 5.43
N TYR A 118 -13.21 -19.98 6.01
CA TYR A 118 -13.03 -18.55 6.20
C TYR A 118 -12.64 -17.87 4.88
N LYS A 119 -11.71 -18.47 4.13
CA LYS A 119 -11.32 -17.98 2.80
C LYS A 119 -12.47 -18.11 1.80
N GLU A 120 -13.20 -19.21 1.83
CA GLU A 120 -14.34 -19.44 0.95
C GLU A 120 -15.42 -18.37 1.11
N ARG A 121 -15.71 -17.95 2.35
CA ARG A 121 -16.70 -16.89 2.62
C ARG A 121 -16.30 -15.55 2.00
N VAL A 122 -15.05 -15.13 2.17
CA VAL A 122 -14.55 -13.87 1.58
C VAL A 122 -14.50 -13.98 0.05
N ALA A 123 -14.09 -15.13 -0.49
CA ALA A 123 -14.10 -15.39 -1.93
C ALA A 123 -15.52 -15.37 -2.53
N LYS A 124 -16.54 -15.87 -1.82
CA LYS A 124 -17.95 -15.71 -2.22
C LYS A 124 -18.36 -14.24 -2.28
N ASN A 125 -17.93 -13.43 -1.31
CA ASN A 125 -18.17 -11.98 -1.33
C ASN A 125 -17.47 -11.29 -2.51
N PHE A 126 -16.28 -11.77 -2.91
CA PHE A 126 -15.58 -11.31 -4.12
C PHE A 126 -16.38 -11.63 -5.39
N CYS A 127 -16.87 -12.87 -5.51
CA CYS A 127 -17.71 -13.29 -6.64
C CYS A 127 -19.02 -12.49 -6.75
N ALA A 128 -19.62 -12.13 -5.61
CA ALA A 128 -20.84 -11.33 -5.54
C ALA A 128 -20.62 -9.83 -5.73
N SER A 129 -19.38 -9.35 -5.55
CA SER A 129 -19.03 -7.94 -5.74
C SER A 129 -19.17 -7.55 -7.20
N ARG A 130 -19.79 -6.39 -7.46
CA ARG A 130 -19.92 -5.80 -8.79
C ARG A 130 -19.64 -4.30 -8.73
N VAL A 131 -18.98 -3.78 -9.76
CA VAL A 131 -18.81 -2.33 -9.93
C VAL A 131 -20.12 -1.71 -10.39
N SER A 132 -20.42 -0.50 -9.94
CA SER A 132 -21.61 0.23 -10.37
C SER A 132 -21.52 1.72 -10.05
N PHE A 133 -22.53 2.47 -10.45
CA PHE A 133 -22.73 3.85 -10.04
C PHE A 133 -23.51 3.94 -8.75
N TYR A 134 -23.02 4.77 -7.85
CA TYR A 134 -23.62 5.01 -6.54
C TYR A 134 -23.72 6.49 -6.29
N GLU A 135 -24.86 6.91 -5.74
CA GLU A 135 -25.05 8.24 -5.21
C GLU A 135 -25.02 8.20 -3.68
N LEU A 136 -24.37 9.17 -3.07
CA LEU A 136 -24.38 9.33 -1.63
C LEU A 136 -25.73 9.90 -1.21
N VAL A 137 -26.44 9.18 -0.33
CA VAL A 137 -27.77 9.57 0.17
C VAL A 137 -27.69 10.18 1.55
N ASP A 138 -26.81 9.66 2.40
CA ASP A 138 -26.74 10.07 3.80
C ASP A 138 -25.34 9.85 4.40
N ARG A 139 -25.01 10.66 5.41
CA ARG A 139 -23.80 10.59 6.22
C ARG A 139 -24.17 10.60 7.69
N THR A 140 -23.89 9.50 8.39
CA THR A 140 -24.17 9.35 9.83
C THR A 140 -22.91 8.90 10.57
N GLY A 141 -22.18 9.86 11.16
CA GLY A 141 -20.92 9.58 11.86
C GLY A 141 -19.91 8.85 10.96
N GLU A 142 -19.47 7.65 11.38
CA GLU A 142 -18.53 6.78 10.63
C GLU A 142 -19.18 5.94 9.51
N LYS A 143 -20.46 6.19 9.17
CA LYS A 143 -21.19 5.40 8.16
C LYS A 143 -21.69 6.28 7.03
N LEU A 144 -21.49 5.79 5.80
CA LEU A 144 -22.03 6.38 4.59
C LEU A 144 -23.09 5.46 3.99
N ILE A 145 -24.19 6.05 3.54
CA ILE A 145 -25.25 5.32 2.85
C ILE A 145 -25.21 5.69 1.38
N TYR A 146 -24.82 4.73 0.56
CA TYR A 146 -24.85 4.85 -0.89
C TYR A 146 -26.08 4.16 -1.46
N ARG A 147 -26.73 4.80 -2.43
CA ARG A 147 -27.78 4.19 -3.26
C ARG A 147 -27.20 3.86 -4.61
N LYS A 148 -27.28 2.59 -5.00
CA LYS A 148 -26.91 2.14 -6.33
C LYS A 148 -27.92 2.67 -7.34
N LEU A 149 -27.46 3.30 -8.40
CA LEU A 149 -28.34 3.96 -9.37
C LEU A 149 -29.18 2.97 -10.19
N VAL A 150 -28.67 1.77 -10.42
CA VAL A 150 -29.32 0.78 -11.30
C VAL A 150 -30.59 0.18 -10.69
N ASP A 151 -30.56 -0.14 -9.40
CA ASP A 151 -31.64 -0.89 -8.72
C ASP A 151 -32.17 -0.18 -7.46
N GLY A 152 -31.66 1.02 -7.16
CA GLY A 152 -32.03 1.79 -5.97
C GLY A 152 -31.57 1.16 -4.65
N LYS A 153 -30.82 0.05 -4.66
CA LYS A 153 -30.42 -0.65 -3.45
C LYS A 153 -29.47 0.22 -2.63
N ARG A 154 -29.77 0.33 -1.33
CA ARG A 154 -28.92 1.04 -0.38
C ARG A 154 -27.87 0.10 0.21
N ILE A 155 -26.64 0.59 0.32
CA ILE A 155 -25.54 -0.10 0.99
C ILE A 155 -24.96 0.82 2.06
N ILE A 156 -24.61 0.22 3.19
CA ILE A 156 -23.99 0.92 4.31
C ILE A 156 -22.49 0.64 4.23
N VAL A 157 -21.71 1.69 4.02
CA VAL A 157 -20.27 1.64 3.88
C VAL A 157 -19.64 2.20 5.15
N LYS A 158 -18.74 1.43 5.76
CA LYS A 158 -17.96 1.87 6.91
C LYS A 158 -16.87 2.82 6.41
N HIS A 159 -16.82 4.03 6.94
CA HIS A 159 -15.99 5.11 6.43
C HIS A 159 -14.94 5.54 7.47
N PRO A 160 -13.63 5.48 7.15
CA PRO A 160 -12.61 6.10 7.98
C PRO A 160 -12.69 7.62 7.81
N GLU A 161 -12.74 8.39 8.90
CA GLU A 161 -13.05 9.84 8.98
C GLU A 161 -12.26 10.79 8.04
N LYS A 162 -11.28 10.30 7.26
CA LYS A 162 -10.30 11.09 6.49
C LYS A 162 -10.55 11.19 4.97
N HIS A 163 -11.68 10.74 4.44
CA HIS A 163 -11.98 10.86 3.00
C HIS A 163 -13.25 11.68 2.71
N VAL A 164 -13.12 12.77 1.97
CA VAL A 164 -14.27 13.46 1.39
C VAL A 164 -14.73 12.64 0.18
N LEU A 165 -15.77 11.82 0.34
CA LEU A 165 -16.33 11.08 -0.80
C LEU A 165 -17.41 11.89 -1.50
N GLU A 166 -17.23 12.04 -2.81
CA GLU A 166 -18.09 12.82 -3.68
C GLU A 166 -19.52 12.25 -3.80
N PRO A 167 -20.51 13.10 -4.13
CA PRO A 167 -21.92 12.72 -4.15
C PRO A 167 -22.29 11.64 -5.17
N LEU A 168 -21.47 11.45 -6.22
CA LEU A 168 -21.73 10.48 -7.28
C LEU A 168 -20.42 9.78 -7.67
N ILE A 169 -20.39 8.45 -7.57
CA ILE A 169 -19.18 7.65 -7.79
C ILE A 169 -19.45 6.41 -8.64
N PHE A 170 -18.45 6.00 -9.43
CA PHE A 170 -18.34 4.67 -10.01
C PHE A 170 -17.33 3.87 -9.18
N ALA A 171 -17.81 2.86 -8.47
CA ALA A 171 -17.01 2.14 -7.48
C ALA A 171 -17.44 0.68 -7.35
N ARG A 172 -16.60 -0.12 -6.71
CA ARG A 172 -16.89 -1.50 -6.34
C ARG A 172 -16.87 -1.61 -4.82
N PHE A 173 -17.84 -2.34 -4.29
CA PHE A 173 -17.93 -2.63 -2.86
C PHE A 173 -17.88 -4.13 -2.61
N VAL A 174 -17.25 -4.53 -1.51
CA VAL A 174 -17.22 -5.91 -1.03
C VAL A 174 -17.81 -5.97 0.36
N ARG A 175 -18.57 -7.03 0.65
CA ARG A 175 -19.16 -7.24 1.97
C ARG A 175 -18.11 -7.80 2.93
N ILE A 176 -17.99 -7.19 4.10
CA ILE A 176 -17.16 -7.63 5.23
C ILE A 176 -18.06 -7.63 6.45
N GLY A 177 -18.32 -8.81 7.02
CA GLY A 177 -19.32 -8.97 8.09
C GLY A 177 -20.68 -8.38 7.71
N ASN A 178 -21.08 -7.33 8.43
CA ASN A 178 -22.38 -6.67 8.29
C ASN A 178 -22.34 -5.32 7.54
N HIS A 179 -21.16 -4.88 7.09
CA HIS A 179 -21.00 -3.65 6.30
C HIS A 179 -20.37 -3.93 4.94
N TYR A 180 -20.33 -2.88 4.11
CA TYR A 180 -19.59 -2.86 2.86
C TYR A 180 -18.33 -2.01 3.01
N GLU A 181 -17.27 -2.43 2.33
CA GLU A 181 -16.04 -1.67 2.19
C GLU A 181 -15.78 -1.40 0.71
N MET A 182 -15.24 -0.22 0.40
CA MET A 182 -14.79 0.10 -0.95
C MET A 182 -13.64 -0.83 -1.33
N PHE A 183 -13.66 -1.34 -2.57
CA PHE A 183 -12.77 -2.40 -3.00
C PHE A 183 -12.32 -2.21 -4.45
N GLY A 184 -11.07 -1.77 -4.61
CA GLY A 184 -10.48 -1.47 -5.91
C GLY A 184 -10.55 0.01 -6.27
N PRO A 185 -10.28 0.35 -7.54
CA PRO A 185 -10.30 1.73 -8.01
C PRO A 185 -11.74 2.28 -8.04
N TYR A 186 -11.86 3.59 -7.88
CA TYR A 186 -13.11 4.33 -8.01
C TYR A 186 -12.87 5.66 -8.71
N THR A 187 -13.92 6.21 -9.32
CA THR A 187 -13.93 7.54 -9.93
C THR A 187 -15.18 8.28 -9.46
N SER A 188 -15.07 9.58 -9.23
CA SER A 188 -16.21 10.45 -8.94
C SER A 188 -16.65 11.26 -10.14
N PHE A 189 -17.92 11.66 -10.11
CA PHE A 189 -18.55 12.48 -11.13
C PHE A 189 -19.30 13.63 -10.48
N LEU A 190 -19.43 14.72 -11.23
CA LEU A 190 -20.28 15.84 -10.88
C LEU A 190 -21.74 15.37 -10.69
N HIS A 191 -22.41 15.82 -9.63
CA HIS A 191 -23.76 15.35 -9.31
C HIS A 191 -24.77 15.68 -10.42
N GLU A 192 -24.55 16.75 -11.17
CA GLU A 192 -25.33 17.18 -12.33
C GLU A 192 -25.37 16.11 -13.44
N MET A 193 -24.35 15.23 -13.50
CA MET A 193 -24.29 14.13 -14.46
C MET A 193 -25.21 12.96 -14.09
N ARG A 194 -25.80 12.95 -12.89
CA ARG A 194 -26.66 11.86 -12.39
C ARG A 194 -27.78 11.52 -13.36
N GLY A 195 -28.49 12.52 -13.87
CA GLY A 195 -29.62 12.32 -14.77
C GLY A 195 -29.20 11.66 -16.08
N GLU A 196 -28.12 12.13 -16.70
CA GLU A 196 -27.61 11.54 -17.94
C GLU A 196 -27.08 10.12 -17.73
N ILE A 197 -26.37 9.88 -16.62
CA ILE A 197 -25.86 8.54 -16.27
C ILE A 197 -27.01 7.55 -16.09
N LEU A 198 -28.10 7.97 -15.42
CA LEU A 198 -29.30 7.13 -15.27
C LEU A 198 -29.92 6.76 -16.62
N VAL A 199 -30.10 7.74 -17.51
CA VAL A 199 -30.64 7.51 -18.86
C VAL A 199 -29.75 6.53 -19.64
N GLN A 200 -28.42 6.65 -19.55
CA GLN A 200 -27.53 5.69 -20.20
C GLN A 200 -27.64 4.28 -19.59
N LEU A 201 -27.73 4.17 -18.25
CA LEU A 201 -27.91 2.88 -17.59
C LEU A 201 -29.20 2.19 -18.03
N GLU A 202 -30.32 2.93 -18.11
CA GLU A 202 -31.61 2.42 -18.60
C GLU A 202 -31.52 1.98 -20.07
N LYS A 203 -30.93 2.82 -20.93
CA LYS A 203 -30.75 2.52 -22.35
C LYS A 203 -29.99 1.22 -22.58
N TYR A 204 -28.86 1.02 -21.90
CA TYR A 204 -28.05 -0.19 -22.08
C TYR A 204 -28.70 -1.44 -21.46
N ASN A 205 -29.48 -1.29 -20.40
CA ASN A 205 -30.23 -2.42 -19.82
C ASN A 205 -31.35 -2.90 -20.77
N HIS A 206 -32.10 -1.99 -21.39
CA HIS A 206 -33.16 -2.35 -22.34
C HIS A 206 -32.62 -2.99 -23.64
N LEU A 207 -31.51 -2.48 -24.19
CA LEU A 207 -30.91 -3.01 -25.42
C LEU A 207 -30.38 -4.46 -25.28
N GLU A 208 -30.09 -4.92 -24.07
CA GLU A 208 -29.62 -6.28 -23.81
C GLU A 208 -30.75 -7.27 -23.50
N GLU A 209 -31.88 -6.81 -22.95
CA GLU A 209 -33.11 -7.62 -22.80
C GLU A 209 -33.61 -8.13 -24.17
N GLU A 210 -33.39 -7.36 -25.24
CA GLU A 210 -33.76 -7.73 -26.62
C GLU A 210 -32.76 -8.68 -27.30
N ASN A 211 -31.49 -8.70 -26.88
CA ASN A 211 -30.39 -9.35 -27.62
C ASN A 211 -29.82 -10.62 -26.98
N ASN A 212 -30.39 -11.10 -25.87
CA ASN A 212 -30.10 -12.39 -25.21
C ASN A 212 -28.60 -12.73 -25.07
N ARG A 213 -27.75 -11.71 -24.87
CA ARG A 213 -26.31 -11.86 -24.64
C ARG A 213 -26.00 -11.72 -23.17
N PHE A 214 -25.38 -12.76 -22.61
CA PHE A 214 -24.84 -12.79 -21.26
C PHE A 214 -23.78 -11.70 -21.08
N THR A 215 -24.13 -10.53 -20.52
CA THR A 215 -23.33 -9.72 -19.57
C THR A 215 -24.02 -8.40 -19.16
N ALA A 216 -25.25 -8.47 -18.63
CA ALA A 216 -25.96 -7.29 -18.06
C ALA A 216 -25.15 -6.45 -17.06
N TRP A 217 -24.10 -7.04 -16.46
CA TRP A 217 -23.20 -6.34 -15.54
C TRP A 217 -22.03 -5.58 -16.21
N GLU A 218 -21.75 -5.80 -17.50
CA GLU A 218 -20.78 -5.00 -18.25
C GLU A 218 -21.35 -3.63 -18.67
N ASN A 219 -22.67 -3.44 -18.61
CA ASN A 219 -23.31 -2.16 -18.91
C ASN A 219 -22.81 -1.02 -18.01
N GLY A 220 -22.50 -1.31 -16.75
CA GLY A 220 -21.88 -0.32 -15.85
C GLY A 220 -20.55 0.21 -16.39
N TRP A 221 -19.74 -0.65 -17.03
CA TRP A 221 -18.48 -0.24 -17.65
C TRP A 221 -18.68 0.56 -18.93
N LYS A 222 -19.67 0.20 -19.77
CA LYS A 222 -20.03 0.99 -20.96
C LYS A 222 -20.43 2.42 -20.58
N VAL A 223 -21.29 2.54 -19.56
CA VAL A 223 -21.71 3.84 -19.03
C VAL A 223 -20.56 4.59 -18.38
N TYR A 224 -19.64 3.89 -17.70
CA TYR A 224 -18.42 4.50 -17.19
C TYR A 224 -17.56 5.12 -18.31
N GLY A 225 -17.29 4.38 -19.39
CA GLY A 225 -16.58 4.92 -20.55
C GLY A 225 -17.25 6.17 -21.13
N TRP A 226 -18.57 6.10 -21.35
CA TRP A 226 -19.36 7.26 -21.79
C TRP A 226 -19.26 8.45 -20.83
N SER A 227 -19.33 8.19 -19.52
CA SER A 227 -19.32 9.24 -18.49
C SER A 227 -17.99 9.99 -18.42
N ILE A 228 -16.88 9.30 -18.67
CA ILE A 228 -15.54 9.92 -18.71
C ILE A 228 -15.44 10.89 -19.89
N HIS A 229 -15.81 10.44 -21.10
CA HIS A 229 -15.85 11.30 -22.28
C HIS A 229 -16.76 12.51 -22.08
N ARG A 230 -17.94 12.28 -21.49
CA ARG A 230 -18.89 13.36 -21.20
C ARG A 230 -18.34 14.38 -20.19
N ALA A 231 -17.60 13.92 -19.18
CA ALA A 231 -16.95 14.80 -18.21
C ALA A 231 -15.83 15.62 -18.85
N GLU A 232 -15.09 15.06 -19.83
CA GLU A 232 -14.06 15.77 -20.60
C GLU A 232 -14.65 16.82 -21.54
N GLU A 233 -15.72 16.50 -22.26
CA GLU A 233 -16.46 17.46 -23.11
C GLU A 233 -16.94 18.68 -22.33
N ARG A 234 -17.50 18.46 -21.13
CA ARG A 234 -17.99 19.52 -20.25
C ARG A 234 -16.85 20.40 -19.73
N LYS A 235 -15.69 19.82 -19.42
CA LYS A 235 -14.49 20.59 -19.03
C LYS A 235 -13.98 21.47 -20.17
N ASN A 236 -14.02 20.98 -21.41
CA ASN A 236 -13.54 21.72 -22.58
C ASN A 236 -14.51 22.82 -23.06
N SER A 237 -15.81 22.68 -22.76
CA SER A 237 -16.86 23.63 -23.19
C SER A 237 -17.02 24.85 -22.26
N THR A 238 -16.36 24.86 -21.10
CA THR A 238 -16.55 25.90 -20.07
C THR A 238 -15.25 26.69 -19.90
N THR A 239 -14.98 27.65 -20.77
CA THR A 239 -13.96 28.68 -20.49
C THR A 239 -14.57 29.64 -19.45
N VAL A 240 -13.92 29.75 -18.29
CA VAL A 240 -14.32 30.40 -17.03
C VAL A 240 -14.98 29.46 -16.00
N SER A 241 -14.14 29.04 -15.04
CA SER A 241 -14.44 28.69 -13.64
C SER A 241 -15.50 27.63 -13.33
N SER A 242 -15.07 26.37 -13.25
CA SER A 242 -15.16 25.58 -12.00
C SER A 242 -14.38 24.29 -12.17
N ALA A 243 -13.32 24.15 -11.37
CA ALA A 243 -12.52 22.95 -11.28
C ALA A 243 -13.41 21.75 -10.92
N ALA A 244 -13.25 20.63 -11.64
CA ALA A 244 -13.45 19.34 -11.00
C ALA A 244 -12.50 19.31 -9.80
N THR A 245 -13.07 19.35 -8.60
CA THR A 245 -12.35 19.45 -7.34
C THR A 245 -11.57 18.17 -7.09
N LYS A 246 -10.35 18.09 -7.62
CA LYS A 246 -9.31 17.25 -7.05
C LYS A 246 -8.71 18.02 -5.89
N THR A 247 -9.06 17.70 -4.64
CA THR A 247 -8.29 18.05 -3.40
C THR A 247 -9.07 17.64 -2.14
N PRO A 248 -8.49 17.59 -0.92
CA PRO A 248 -7.07 17.60 -0.51
C PRO A 248 -6.70 16.41 0.41
N VAL A 249 -5.43 16.02 0.42
CA VAL A 249 -4.87 15.20 1.52
C VAL A 249 -4.64 16.14 2.70
N GLU A 250 -5.51 16.09 3.70
CA GLU A 250 -5.32 16.81 4.96
C GLU A 250 -4.09 16.27 5.70
N LYS A 251 -3.22 17.20 6.08
CA LYS A 251 -2.12 17.01 7.02
C LYS A 251 -2.69 16.55 8.36
N SER A 252 -2.51 15.27 8.72
CA SER A 252 -2.41 14.89 10.12
C SER A 252 -0.96 14.49 10.40
N SER A 253 -0.29 15.31 11.20
CA SER A 253 0.93 14.93 11.89
C SER A 253 0.59 13.73 12.80
N THR A 254 1.00 12.55 12.36
CA THR A 254 1.22 11.29 13.10
C THR A 254 1.50 10.25 12.03
N TRP A 255 2.77 9.85 11.91
CA TRP A 255 3.28 8.92 10.89
C TRP A 255 2.63 7.52 11.05
N PRO A 256 1.97 6.97 10.02
CA PRO A 256 1.60 5.56 10.03
C PRO A 256 2.03 4.83 8.75
N LEU A 257 2.29 3.55 8.95
CA LEU A 257 2.72 2.56 7.97
C LEU A 257 2.02 2.62 6.60
N ALA A 258 2.85 2.55 5.56
CA ALA A 258 2.63 1.91 4.26
C ALA A 258 1.22 2.04 3.64
N GLU A 259 0.99 3.10 2.86
CA GLU A 259 -0.12 3.17 1.90
C GLU A 259 0.33 3.24 0.44
N LYS A 260 -0.15 2.27 -0.34
CA LYS A 260 -0.39 2.21 -1.81
C LYS A 260 0.81 2.13 -2.78
N LYS A 261 0.95 0.95 -3.41
CA LYS A 261 1.70 0.73 -4.66
C LYS A 261 1.04 1.51 -5.81
N GLY A 262 1.60 2.65 -6.23
CA GLY A 262 1.33 3.23 -7.55
C GLY A 262 2.37 2.74 -8.54
N GLU A 263 2.01 2.37 -9.78
CA GLU A 263 3.02 2.10 -10.82
C GLU A 263 3.63 3.44 -11.29
N LEU A 264 4.88 3.38 -11.75
CA LEU A 264 5.62 4.57 -12.17
C LEU A 264 5.11 5.10 -13.51
N PRO A 265 5.36 6.38 -13.84
CA PRO A 265 5.05 6.89 -15.16
C PRO A 265 5.69 6.05 -16.26
N ILE A 266 4.98 5.89 -17.38
CA ILE A 266 5.43 5.08 -18.52
C ILE A 266 6.83 5.50 -18.99
N ARG A 267 7.13 6.81 -19.02
CA ARG A 267 8.46 7.33 -19.38
C ARG A 267 9.58 6.76 -18.50
N ILE A 268 9.31 6.55 -17.21
CA ILE A 268 10.28 6.03 -16.24
C ILE A 268 10.45 4.53 -16.44
N MET A 269 9.35 3.81 -16.68
CA MET A 269 9.39 2.38 -16.99
C MET A 269 10.15 2.10 -18.30
N GLN A 270 9.96 2.93 -19.32
CA GLN A 270 10.71 2.87 -20.58
C GLN A 270 12.20 3.12 -20.38
N GLN A 271 12.56 4.07 -19.51
CA GLN A 271 13.97 4.32 -19.18
C GLN A 271 14.61 3.14 -18.43
N PHE A 272 13.87 2.45 -17.56
CA PHE A 272 14.34 1.21 -16.93
C PHE A 272 14.56 0.09 -17.95
N GLU A 273 13.63 -0.07 -18.89
CA GLU A 273 13.74 -1.05 -19.97
C GLU A 273 14.93 -0.74 -20.89
N GLN A 274 15.09 0.53 -21.27
CA GLN A 274 16.20 0.98 -22.10
C GLN A 274 17.55 0.74 -21.42
N PHE A 275 17.69 1.12 -20.14
CA PHE A 275 18.89 0.82 -19.36
C PHE A 275 19.18 -0.68 -19.30
N PHE A 276 18.13 -1.50 -19.14
CA PHE A 276 18.29 -2.95 -19.10
C PHE A 276 18.81 -3.49 -20.43
N VAL A 277 18.22 -3.09 -21.56
CA VAL A 277 18.61 -3.54 -22.90
C VAL A 277 20.03 -3.11 -23.25
N GLU A 278 20.39 -1.86 -22.95
CA GLU A 278 21.68 -1.29 -23.31
C GLU A 278 22.83 -1.78 -22.41
N HIS A 279 22.60 -1.85 -21.09
CA HIS A 279 23.68 -2.03 -20.10
C HIS A 279 23.64 -3.35 -19.34
N VAL A 280 22.48 -4.01 -19.25
CA VAL A 280 22.31 -5.22 -18.42
C VAL A 280 22.25 -6.48 -19.27
N ALA A 281 21.56 -6.45 -20.41
CA ALA A 281 21.33 -7.62 -21.26
C ALA A 281 22.63 -8.24 -21.82
N THR A 282 23.69 -7.44 -21.95
CA THR A 282 25.01 -7.88 -22.42
C THR A 282 25.86 -8.55 -21.35
N LEU A 283 25.45 -8.48 -20.07
CA LEU A 283 26.19 -9.05 -18.93
C LEU A 283 25.94 -10.55 -18.78
N GLN A 284 26.75 -11.23 -17.97
CA GLN A 284 26.53 -12.63 -17.62
C GLN A 284 25.21 -12.84 -16.85
N LYS A 285 24.53 -13.97 -17.06
CA LYS A 285 23.22 -14.30 -16.46
C LYS A 285 23.15 -14.10 -14.93
N GLY A 286 24.21 -14.47 -14.21
CA GLY A 286 24.28 -14.27 -12.75
C GLY A 286 24.29 -12.79 -12.38
N THR A 287 25.03 -11.97 -13.12
CA THR A 287 25.09 -10.52 -12.95
C THR A 287 23.76 -9.86 -13.35
N GLN A 288 23.11 -10.33 -14.42
CA GLN A 288 21.78 -9.84 -14.81
C GLN A 288 20.77 -10.00 -13.67
N LEU A 289 20.75 -11.16 -13.01
CA LEU A 289 19.84 -11.43 -11.89
C LEU A 289 20.04 -10.45 -10.71
N LEU A 290 21.31 -10.11 -10.43
CA LEU A 290 21.67 -9.14 -9.39
C LEU A 290 21.19 -7.72 -9.72
N TYR A 291 21.30 -7.32 -10.99
CA TYR A 291 20.78 -6.05 -11.49
C TYR A 291 19.24 -6.04 -11.46
N CYS A 292 18.57 -7.08 -11.94
CA CYS A 292 17.11 -7.20 -11.91
C CYS A 292 16.57 -7.05 -10.49
N LYS A 293 17.14 -7.79 -9.52
CA LYS A 293 16.72 -7.70 -8.13
C LYS A 293 16.87 -6.27 -7.57
N SER A 294 17.98 -5.61 -7.88
CA SER A 294 18.23 -4.24 -7.42
C SER A 294 17.26 -3.24 -8.06
N MET A 295 16.97 -3.41 -9.35
CA MET A 295 16.01 -2.57 -10.08
C MET A 295 14.57 -2.80 -9.59
N GLU A 296 14.20 -4.04 -9.23
CA GLU A 296 12.90 -4.37 -8.63
C GLU A 296 12.72 -3.69 -7.26
N GLU A 297 13.74 -3.72 -6.40
CA GLU A 297 13.73 -3.05 -5.10
C GLU A 297 13.62 -1.53 -5.24
N PHE A 298 14.35 -0.94 -6.20
CA PHE A 298 14.24 0.49 -6.49
C PHE A 298 12.88 0.87 -7.08
N HIS A 299 12.41 0.11 -8.06
CA HIS A 299 11.08 0.28 -8.63
C HIS A 299 10.01 0.21 -7.55
N LEU A 300 10.10 -0.75 -6.63
CA LEU A 300 9.17 -0.89 -5.51
C LEU A 300 9.16 0.34 -4.62
N TYR A 301 10.34 0.87 -4.25
CA TYR A 301 10.42 2.10 -3.47
C TYR A 301 9.76 3.28 -4.18
N LEU A 302 10.14 3.54 -5.43
CA LEU A 302 9.58 4.66 -6.19
C LEU A 302 8.06 4.52 -6.34
N SER A 303 7.60 3.29 -6.61
CA SER A 303 6.18 2.96 -6.76
C SER A 303 5.40 3.20 -5.47
N MET A 304 5.97 2.84 -4.33
CA MET A 304 5.36 3.05 -3.01
C MET A 304 5.42 4.52 -2.57
N ARG A 305 6.50 5.23 -2.89
CA ARG A 305 6.75 6.58 -2.37
C ARG A 305 6.15 7.70 -3.23
N PHE A 306 6.13 7.51 -4.54
CA PHE A 306 5.79 8.54 -5.53
C PHE A 306 4.72 8.08 -6.51
N GLY A 307 4.69 6.79 -6.85
CA GLY A 307 3.76 6.25 -7.85
C GLY A 307 3.84 7.01 -9.17
N SER A 308 2.70 7.36 -9.75
CA SER A 308 2.65 8.10 -11.02
C SER A 308 3.03 9.57 -10.96
N ALA A 309 3.20 10.13 -9.76
CA ALA A 309 3.73 11.48 -9.63
C ALA A 309 5.26 11.51 -9.77
N PHE A 310 5.92 10.34 -9.92
CA PHE A 310 7.37 10.27 -9.91
C PHE A 310 8.02 11.06 -11.06
N ASP A 311 9.00 11.86 -10.70
CA ASP A 311 9.96 12.49 -11.60
C ASP A 311 11.33 12.38 -10.97
N TRP A 312 12.37 12.29 -11.80
CA TRP A 312 13.75 12.19 -11.35
C TRP A 312 14.17 13.35 -10.44
N SER A 313 13.59 14.54 -10.62
CA SER A 313 13.82 15.71 -9.76
C SER A 313 13.33 15.54 -8.32
N LEU A 314 12.43 14.59 -8.05
CA LEU A 314 11.95 14.28 -6.69
C LEU A 314 12.97 13.48 -5.88
N LEU A 315 14.05 13.02 -6.49
CA LEU A 315 15.14 12.31 -5.82
C LEU A 315 16.20 13.28 -5.31
N ASP A 316 15.79 14.11 -4.35
CA ASP A 316 16.70 14.98 -3.60
C ASP A 316 17.54 14.20 -2.58
N GLU A 317 18.45 14.92 -1.91
CA GLU A 317 19.41 14.35 -0.97
C GLU A 317 18.71 13.67 0.22
N GLU A 318 17.69 14.33 0.78
CA GLU A 318 16.89 13.80 1.91
C GLU A 318 16.16 12.50 1.52
N THR A 319 15.50 12.51 0.36
CA THR A 319 14.80 11.35 -0.19
C THR A 319 15.75 10.17 -0.38
N MET A 320 16.93 10.42 -0.95
CA MET A 320 17.96 9.41 -1.18
C MET A 320 18.49 8.81 0.12
N ILE A 321 18.74 9.65 1.13
CA ILE A 321 19.16 9.20 2.45
C ILE A 321 18.10 8.29 3.06
N HIS A 322 16.84 8.74 3.08
CA HIS A 322 15.76 7.97 3.67
C HIS A 322 15.55 6.64 2.92
N PHE A 323 15.54 6.68 1.59
CA PHE A 323 15.43 5.48 0.76
C PHE A 323 16.49 4.44 1.09
N LEU A 324 17.76 4.83 1.02
CA LEU A 324 18.88 3.90 1.08
C LEU A 324 19.22 3.50 2.51
N SER A 325 19.03 4.39 3.48
CA SER A 325 19.44 4.18 4.87
C SER A 325 18.34 3.60 5.74
N VAL A 326 17.06 3.79 5.38
CA VAL A 326 15.92 3.37 6.20
C VAL A 326 15.07 2.37 5.43
N TRP A 327 14.42 2.80 4.34
CA TRP A 327 13.45 1.97 3.62
C TRP A 327 14.06 0.68 3.07
N TYR A 328 15.27 0.77 2.50
CA TYR A 328 15.99 -0.38 1.97
C TYR A 328 16.21 -1.42 3.09
N LEU A 329 16.72 -0.98 4.25
CA LEU A 329 16.96 -1.87 5.38
C LEU A 329 15.66 -2.52 5.87
N ASP A 330 14.58 -1.77 5.98
CA ASP A 330 13.30 -2.28 6.50
C ASP A 330 12.69 -3.42 5.67
N GLN A 331 13.11 -3.63 4.41
CA GLN A 331 12.66 -4.78 3.61
C GLN A 331 13.10 -6.15 4.16
N GLY A 332 14.13 -6.19 5.03
CA GLY A 332 14.49 -7.37 5.82
C GLY A 332 15.15 -8.54 5.06
N LYS A 333 15.43 -8.42 3.76
CA LYS A 333 16.03 -9.48 2.91
C LYS A 333 17.44 -9.17 2.41
N ASN A 334 18.13 -8.28 3.11
CA ASN A 334 19.38 -7.70 2.61
C ASN A 334 20.60 -8.44 3.16
N THR A 335 21.66 -8.49 2.35
CA THR A 335 22.98 -8.96 2.78
C THR A 335 24.00 -7.85 2.58
N PRO A 336 25.14 -7.85 3.30
CA PRO A 336 26.17 -6.82 3.11
C PRO A 336 26.66 -6.74 1.66
N GLN A 337 26.84 -7.90 1.01
CA GLN A 337 27.20 -7.97 -0.41
C GLN A 337 26.06 -7.49 -1.32
N GLY A 338 24.81 -7.84 -1.00
CA GLY A 338 23.62 -7.34 -1.70
C GLY A 338 23.51 -5.82 -1.66
N ALA A 339 23.78 -5.21 -0.51
CA ALA A 339 23.77 -3.75 -0.36
C ALA A 339 24.83 -3.06 -1.24
N ARG A 340 26.02 -3.65 -1.37
CA ARG A 340 27.06 -3.14 -2.28
C ARG A 340 26.64 -3.25 -3.74
N VAL A 341 26.06 -4.38 -4.13
CA VAL A 341 25.56 -4.61 -5.50
C VAL A 341 24.44 -3.63 -5.83
N PHE A 342 23.52 -3.41 -4.88
CA PHE A 342 22.41 -2.48 -5.01
C PHE A 342 22.88 -1.04 -5.23
N LEU A 343 23.74 -0.52 -4.34
CA LEU A 343 24.30 0.83 -4.47
C LEU A 343 25.06 1.03 -5.79
N ASN A 344 25.81 0.00 -6.22
CA ASN A 344 26.52 0.07 -7.50
C ASN A 344 25.55 0.04 -8.70
N THR A 345 24.48 -0.76 -8.65
CA THR A 345 23.46 -0.79 -9.70
C THR A 345 22.82 0.59 -9.89
N LEU A 346 22.43 1.24 -8.78
CA LEU A 346 21.89 2.60 -8.81
C LEU A 346 22.91 3.62 -9.34
N LYS A 347 24.18 3.48 -8.96
CA LYS A 347 25.27 4.31 -9.48
C LYS A 347 25.36 4.20 -11.01
N HIS A 348 25.28 2.99 -11.56
CA HIS A 348 25.33 2.78 -13.01
C HIS A 348 24.10 3.37 -13.71
N LEU A 349 22.90 3.12 -13.19
CA LEU A 349 21.66 3.68 -13.71
C LEU A 349 21.69 5.21 -13.74
N PHE A 350 22.06 5.86 -12.62
CA PHE A 350 22.01 7.32 -12.54
C PHE A 350 23.08 8.01 -13.38
N ARG A 351 24.26 7.39 -13.54
CA ARG A 351 25.26 7.88 -14.50
C ARG A 351 24.74 7.83 -15.93
N TRP A 352 24.15 6.70 -16.33
CA TRP A 352 23.55 6.55 -17.65
C TRP A 352 22.46 7.60 -17.89
N LEU A 353 21.57 7.84 -16.93
CA LEU A 353 20.55 8.90 -17.04
C LEU A 353 21.16 10.30 -17.25
N GLU A 354 22.31 10.57 -16.64
CA GLU A 354 23.02 11.85 -16.80
C GLU A 354 23.74 11.94 -18.15
N GLU A 355 24.41 10.87 -18.57
CA GLU A 355 25.11 10.76 -19.86
C GLU A 355 24.15 10.91 -21.05
N GLU A 356 22.98 10.28 -20.97
CA GLU A 356 21.90 10.39 -21.96
C GLU A 356 21.08 11.68 -21.84
N LYS A 357 21.44 12.58 -20.90
CA LYS A 357 20.74 13.84 -20.62
C LYS A 357 19.25 13.66 -20.30
N ILE A 358 18.88 12.50 -19.76
CA ILE A 358 17.53 12.16 -19.34
C ILE A 358 17.21 12.86 -18.01
N ALA A 359 18.14 12.82 -17.05
CA ALA A 359 17.98 13.45 -15.75
C ALA A 359 19.32 13.69 -15.02
N SER A 360 19.39 14.77 -14.24
CA SER A 360 20.58 15.11 -13.44
C SER A 360 20.43 14.65 -11.98
N VAL A 361 20.26 13.33 -11.77
CA VAL A 361 20.13 12.72 -10.42
C VAL A 361 21.48 12.30 -9.84
N TYR A 362 22.43 11.95 -10.71
CA TYR A 362 23.71 11.42 -10.30
C TYR A 362 24.53 12.34 -9.37
N PRO A 363 24.58 13.68 -9.55
CA PRO A 363 25.31 14.57 -8.65
C PRO A 363 24.78 14.52 -7.21
N VAL A 364 23.46 14.44 -7.04
CA VAL A 364 22.79 14.30 -5.74
C VAL A 364 23.12 12.93 -5.13
N PHE A 365 22.92 11.87 -5.92
CA PHE A 365 23.21 10.51 -5.46
C PHE A 365 24.69 10.31 -5.09
N ARG A 366 25.63 10.93 -5.82
CA ARG A 366 27.07 10.81 -5.56
C ARG A 366 27.44 11.26 -4.15
N LYS A 367 26.83 12.34 -3.64
CA LYS A 367 27.06 12.82 -2.26
C LYS A 367 26.68 11.74 -1.26
N VAL A 368 25.48 11.18 -1.39
CA VAL A 368 24.95 10.14 -0.49
C VAL A 368 25.72 8.81 -0.63
N TYR A 369 26.06 8.42 -1.86
CA TYR A 369 26.75 7.17 -2.18
C TYR A 369 28.12 7.05 -1.49
N ILE A 370 28.91 8.13 -1.44
CA ILE A 370 30.26 8.11 -0.85
C ILE A 370 30.21 7.70 0.63
N HIS A 371 29.17 8.12 1.35
CA HIS A 371 28.97 7.72 2.75
C HIS A 371 28.38 6.32 2.88
N LEU A 372 27.40 5.97 2.04
CA LEU A 372 26.66 4.71 2.18
C LEU A 372 27.39 3.46 1.66
N ILE A 373 28.33 3.59 0.72
CA ILE A 373 29.03 2.42 0.17
C ILE A 373 29.77 1.59 1.22
N ARG A 374 30.17 2.22 2.34
CA ARG A 374 30.73 1.55 3.52
C ARG A 374 29.70 1.39 4.64
N ALA A 375 28.91 2.43 4.93
CA ALA A 375 28.00 2.42 6.08
C ALA A 375 26.82 1.47 5.92
N LEU A 376 26.26 1.32 4.71
CA LEU A 376 25.06 0.51 4.49
C LEU A 376 25.33 -1.00 4.64
N PRO A 377 26.39 -1.59 4.05
CA PRO A 377 26.73 -2.98 4.28
C PRO A 377 26.98 -3.30 5.76
N SER A 378 27.68 -2.41 6.47
CA SER A 378 27.91 -2.55 7.91
C SER A 378 26.61 -2.50 8.71
N ALA A 379 25.69 -1.59 8.35
CA ALA A 379 24.36 -1.51 8.96
C ALA A 379 23.54 -2.79 8.76
N VAL A 380 23.60 -3.42 7.58
CA VAL A 380 22.94 -4.71 7.33
C VAL A 380 23.51 -5.81 8.24
N GLU A 381 24.82 -5.85 8.40
CA GLU A 381 25.51 -6.87 9.19
C GLU A 381 25.19 -6.76 10.68
N ILE A 382 25.30 -5.55 11.24
CA ILE A 382 24.98 -5.29 12.65
C ILE A 382 23.50 -5.47 12.94
N ARG A 383 22.61 -5.08 12.01
CA ARG A 383 21.16 -5.28 12.17
C ARG A 383 20.82 -6.75 12.31
N LYS A 384 21.37 -7.60 11.44
CA LYS A 384 21.17 -9.04 11.51
C LYS A 384 21.63 -9.57 12.87
N TRP A 385 22.84 -9.19 13.29
CA TRP A 385 23.38 -9.65 14.56
C TRP A 385 22.54 -9.20 15.76
N LEU A 386 22.12 -7.93 15.81
CA LEU A 386 21.31 -7.38 16.90
C LEU A 386 19.90 -7.97 16.97
N LEU A 387 19.28 -8.28 15.82
CA LEU A 387 17.98 -8.97 15.80
C LEU A 387 18.09 -10.41 16.33
N ASP A 388 19.21 -11.08 16.05
CA ASP A 388 19.44 -12.47 16.46
C ASP A 388 19.93 -12.58 17.93
N HIS A 389 20.74 -11.63 18.42
CA HIS A 389 21.49 -11.73 19.69
C HIS A 389 21.42 -10.49 20.59
N GLY A 390 20.84 -9.38 20.11
CA GLY A 390 20.84 -8.09 20.81
C GLY A 390 19.70 -7.90 21.82
N ILE A 391 18.74 -8.83 21.88
CA ILE A 391 17.58 -8.77 22.78
C ILE A 391 17.77 -9.75 23.94
N ASN A 392 17.76 -9.26 25.18
CA ASN A 392 17.86 -10.10 26.37
C ASN A 392 16.46 -10.49 26.88
N ARG A 393 16.04 -11.72 26.59
CA ARG A 393 14.68 -12.22 26.93
C ARG A 393 14.55 -12.76 28.36
N GLU A 394 15.65 -13.04 29.05
CA GLU A 394 15.65 -13.64 30.38
C GLU A 394 15.45 -12.62 31.52
N MET A 395 15.49 -11.32 31.21
CA MET A 395 15.42 -10.23 32.19
C MET A 395 14.19 -9.32 32.06
N ALA A 396 13.21 -9.67 31.22
CA ALA A 396 11.94 -8.95 31.10
C ALA A 396 11.12 -9.13 32.40
N GLY A 397 11.31 -8.21 33.36
CA GLY A 397 10.61 -8.21 34.64
C GLY A 397 9.13 -7.86 34.51
N GLU A 398 8.34 -8.27 35.50
CA GLU A 398 6.87 -8.16 35.57
C GLU A 398 6.32 -6.72 35.69
N GLU A 399 7.15 -5.67 35.63
CA GLU A 399 6.71 -4.27 35.68
C GLU A 399 7.21 -3.47 34.47
N ILE A 400 6.44 -3.49 33.38
CA ILE A 400 6.65 -2.63 32.21
C ILE A 400 6.23 -1.21 32.59
N THR A 401 7.20 -0.34 32.92
CA THR A 401 6.94 1.04 33.34
C THR A 401 6.89 2.05 32.20
N ASP A 402 7.35 1.70 30.99
CA ASP A 402 7.22 2.56 29.80
C ASP A 402 7.10 1.74 28.52
N ASP A 403 5.99 1.91 27.78
CA ASP A 403 5.70 1.20 26.51
C ASP A 403 6.21 1.96 25.28
N ARG A 404 6.91 3.08 25.47
CA ARG A 404 7.37 3.95 24.39
C ARG A 404 8.55 3.37 23.61
N LYS A 405 8.42 3.38 22.29
CA LYS A 405 9.51 3.11 21.35
C LYS A 405 10.24 4.40 21.04
N GLU A 406 11.56 4.39 21.13
CA GLU A 406 12.40 5.55 20.83
C GLU A 406 13.56 5.15 19.91
N THR A 407 14.28 6.16 19.42
CA THR A 407 15.47 5.97 18.59
C THR A 407 16.69 6.38 19.39
N TYR A 408 17.64 5.45 19.52
CA TYR A 408 18.84 5.62 20.32
C TYR A 408 20.10 5.60 19.46
N MET A 409 21.06 6.46 19.79
CA MET A 409 22.40 6.38 19.19
C MET A 409 23.19 5.28 19.88
N PHE A 410 23.67 4.31 19.10
CA PHE A 410 24.42 3.15 19.57
C PHE A 410 25.82 3.13 18.96
N THR A 411 26.82 2.74 19.74
CA THR A 411 28.20 2.54 19.28
C THR A 411 28.91 1.52 20.17
N VAL A 412 30.00 0.97 19.66
CA VAL A 412 30.88 0.08 20.45
C VAL A 412 32.10 0.88 20.90
N SER A 413 32.32 0.91 22.21
CA SER A 413 33.50 1.51 22.84
C SER A 413 34.50 0.43 23.26
N SER A 414 35.67 0.84 23.77
CA SER A 414 36.67 -0.08 24.32
C SER A 414 36.16 -0.89 25.53
N THR A 415 35.14 -0.41 26.24
CA THR A 415 34.54 -1.09 27.39
C THR A 415 33.26 -1.86 27.03
N GLY A 416 32.90 -1.91 25.75
CA GLY A 416 31.74 -2.62 25.24
C GLY A 416 30.66 -1.70 24.62
N PRO A 417 29.47 -2.25 24.34
CA PRO A 417 28.39 -1.52 23.68
C PRO A 417 27.79 -0.45 24.59
N ILE A 418 27.59 0.73 24.00
CA ILE A 418 27.04 1.91 24.69
C ILE A 418 25.93 2.56 23.87
N VAL A 419 25.00 3.19 24.57
CA VAL A 419 23.85 3.89 23.99
C VAL A 419 23.73 5.30 24.59
N LEU A 420 23.33 6.28 23.77
CA LEU A 420 23.13 7.66 24.20
C LEU A 420 21.70 7.86 24.72
N ILE A 421 21.57 8.23 26.00
CA ILE A 421 20.30 8.50 26.68
C ILE A 421 20.43 9.84 27.41
N GLU A 422 19.53 10.79 27.13
CA GLU A 422 19.50 12.09 27.83
C GLU A 422 20.86 12.81 27.83
N GLY A 423 21.61 12.69 26.74
CA GLY A 423 22.95 13.30 26.58
C GLY A 423 24.10 12.55 27.27
N LYS A 424 23.86 11.39 27.88
CA LYS A 424 24.91 10.57 28.53
C LYS A 424 25.02 9.19 27.88
N TRP A 425 26.25 8.74 27.66
CA TRP A 425 26.53 7.38 27.21
C TRP A 425 26.35 6.40 28.38
N ARG A 426 25.54 5.37 28.17
CA ARG A 426 25.31 4.29 29.15
C ARG A 426 25.65 2.94 28.55
N GLN A 427 26.15 2.03 29.38
CA GLN A 427 26.51 0.68 28.96
C GLN A 427 25.27 -0.17 28.70
N VAL A 428 25.31 -0.94 27.61
CA VAL A 428 24.25 -1.89 27.25
C VAL A 428 24.72 -3.31 27.53
N HIS A 429 23.95 -4.06 28.31
CA HIS A 429 24.24 -5.49 28.50
C HIS A 429 23.67 -6.30 27.33
N MET A 430 24.56 -6.91 26.55
CA MET A 430 24.23 -7.83 25.46
C MET A 430 25.38 -8.81 25.21
N SER A 431 25.16 -9.79 24.33
CA SER A 431 26.21 -10.71 23.90
C SER A 431 27.40 -9.96 23.26
N PRO A 432 28.60 -10.56 23.23
CA PRO A 432 29.77 -9.94 22.61
C PRO A 432 29.54 -9.66 21.12
N LEU A 433 29.79 -8.41 20.72
CA LEU A 433 29.63 -7.97 19.34
C LEU A 433 30.77 -8.45 18.44
N PRO A 434 30.52 -8.61 17.12
CA PRO A 434 31.57 -8.86 16.16
C PRO A 434 32.58 -7.71 16.08
N SER A 435 33.85 -8.03 15.79
CA SER A 435 34.97 -7.08 15.77
C SER A 435 34.87 -5.97 14.70
N PHE A 436 34.07 -6.16 13.64
CA PHE A 436 33.87 -5.16 12.58
C PHE A 436 33.08 -3.91 13.03
N THR A 437 32.50 -3.93 14.23
CA THR A 437 31.60 -2.89 14.76
C THR A 437 32.32 -1.75 15.47
N THR A 438 33.64 -1.88 15.65
CA THR A 438 34.48 -0.91 16.36
C THR A 438 34.45 0.43 15.62
N GLU A 439 34.23 1.53 16.35
CA GLU A 439 34.22 2.93 15.86
C GLU A 439 33.01 3.36 15.00
N GLN A 440 32.08 2.47 14.65
CA GLN A 440 30.88 2.82 13.90
C GLN A 440 29.68 3.13 14.80
N ARG A 441 28.92 4.16 14.41
CA ARG A 441 27.68 4.57 15.09
C ARG A 441 26.46 4.15 14.28
N PHE A 442 25.43 3.73 15.00
CA PHE A 442 24.15 3.29 14.43
C PHE A 442 22.99 3.91 15.20
N TRP A 443 21.90 4.19 14.49
CA TRP A 443 20.62 4.47 15.10
C TRP A 443 19.88 3.16 15.34
N ILE A 444 19.46 2.89 16.56
CA ILE A 444 18.63 1.74 16.91
C ILE A 444 17.24 2.25 17.28
N HIS A 445 16.23 1.78 16.56
CA HIS A 445 14.83 2.01 16.89
C HIS A 445 14.27 0.81 17.64
N GLY A 446 13.72 1.02 18.84
CA GLY A 446 13.22 -0.07 19.67
C GLY A 446 12.87 0.34 21.10
N LYS A 447 12.78 -0.66 21.98
CA LYS A 447 12.53 -0.47 23.41
C LYS A 447 13.78 -0.81 24.21
N LEU A 448 14.09 0.09 25.14
CA LEU A 448 15.25 -0.01 26.01
C LEU A 448 14.79 0.12 27.46
N GLU A 449 15.14 -0.86 28.29
CA GLU A 449 14.85 -0.80 29.73
C GLU A 449 16.09 -0.31 30.49
N LYS A 450 15.87 0.62 31.43
CA LYS A 450 16.92 1.24 32.24
C LYS A 450 16.94 0.57 33.62
N ARG A 451 18.09 0.04 34.05
CA ARG A 451 18.37 -0.35 35.45
C ARG A 451 19.42 0.59 36.05
N GLU A 452 19.66 0.47 37.36
CA GLU A 452 20.52 1.37 38.14
C GLU A 452 21.92 1.58 37.53
N THR A 453 22.52 0.55 36.93
CA THR A 453 23.90 0.58 36.42
C THR A 453 24.06 0.28 34.93
N SER A 454 22.99 -0.14 34.24
CA SER A 454 23.07 -0.59 32.83
C SER A 454 21.71 -0.55 32.14
N CYS A 455 21.70 -0.62 30.81
CA CYS A 455 20.48 -0.73 30.02
C CYS A 455 20.50 -2.02 29.19
N TYR A 456 19.34 -2.51 28.75
CA TYR A 456 19.23 -3.61 27.79
C TYR A 456 18.07 -3.39 26.84
N PHE A 457 18.22 -3.88 25.60
CA PHE A 457 17.14 -3.83 24.62
C PHE A 457 16.16 -4.97 24.88
N THR A 458 14.88 -4.61 25.07
CA THR A 458 13.76 -5.56 25.16
C THR A 458 13.11 -5.79 23.80
N GLN A 459 13.26 -4.82 22.89
CA GLN A 459 12.78 -4.90 21.51
C GLN A 459 13.71 -4.09 20.60
N ILE A 460 14.04 -4.64 19.43
CA ILE A 460 14.76 -3.94 18.36
C ILE A 460 13.91 -4.06 17.09
N ASP A 461 13.43 -2.93 16.58
CA ASP A 461 12.61 -2.86 15.38
C ASP A 461 13.44 -2.47 14.15
N GLY A 462 14.46 -1.63 14.33
CA GLY A 462 15.27 -1.08 13.24
C GLY A 462 16.69 -0.75 13.67
N VAL A 463 17.64 -0.88 12.74
CA VAL A 463 19.03 -0.48 12.92
C VAL A 463 19.50 0.20 11.64
N TYR A 464 19.94 1.45 11.74
CA TYR A 464 20.20 2.34 10.62
C TYR A 464 21.60 2.98 10.72
N PRO A 465 22.27 3.25 9.59
CA PRO A 465 23.59 3.90 9.61
C PRO A 465 23.47 5.37 10.05
N VAL A 466 24.49 5.87 10.74
CA VAL A 466 24.63 7.30 11.01
C VAL A 466 25.37 7.95 9.84
N LEU A 467 24.71 8.90 9.17
CA LEU A 467 25.32 9.69 8.11
C LEU A 467 25.76 11.04 8.66
N MET A 468 27.06 11.30 8.61
CA MET A 468 27.63 12.62 8.87
C MET A 468 27.72 13.35 7.53
N LEU A 469 26.60 13.95 7.11
CA LEU A 469 26.58 14.89 6.01
C LEU A 469 26.93 16.28 6.56
N ASP A 470 27.47 17.16 5.72
CA ASP A 470 27.93 18.51 6.11
C ASP A 470 26.77 19.45 6.51
N ASN A 471 25.95 19.10 7.52
CA ASN A 471 25.30 20.00 8.47
C ASN A 471 24.53 19.19 9.56
N PRO A 472 25.00 19.13 10.82
CA PRO A 472 24.41 18.29 11.86
C PRO A 472 23.08 18.79 12.48
N LEU A 473 22.52 19.92 12.01
CA LEU A 473 21.43 20.62 12.70
C LEU A 473 20.01 20.38 12.19
N GLN A 474 19.79 19.60 11.12
CA GLN A 474 18.42 19.37 10.60
C GLN A 474 17.76 18.05 11.03
N ILE A 475 18.51 17.10 11.61
CA ILE A 475 17.96 15.77 11.96
C ILE A 475 17.34 15.74 13.38
N LEU A 476 17.57 16.78 14.20
CA LEU A 476 17.13 16.81 15.61
C LEU A 476 15.87 17.67 15.90
N ASN A 477 15.23 18.27 14.88
CA ASN A 477 14.11 19.20 15.09
C ASN A 477 12.85 18.85 14.26
N LEU A 478 12.42 17.60 14.28
CA LEU A 478 11.08 17.23 13.79
C LEU A 478 10.38 16.40 14.87
N LYS A 479 9.64 17.13 15.73
CA LYS A 479 8.67 16.61 16.70
C LYS A 479 7.39 16.15 16.03
#